data_AF-A0A258CVE1-F1
#
_entry.id   AF-A0A258CVE1-F1
#
_cell.length_a   1.000
_cell.length_b   1.000
_cell.length_c   1.000
_cell.angle_alpha   90.00
_cell.angle_beta   90.00
_cell.angle_gamma   90.00
#
_symmetry.space_group_name_H-M   'P 1'
#
loop_
_entity.id
_entity.type
_entity.pdbx_description
1 polymer ?
#
loop_
_entity_poly.entity_id
_entity_poly.type
_entity_poly.pdbx_seq_one_letter_code
_entity_poly.pdbx_strand_id
1 'polypeptide(L)' 'MSSNLRVDGPRLLSRLMALAAIGATPEGGCRRLALSDEDRQGRDWLVAEMAALGLEVKIDAIGNIVGILKGREP' A
#
# COMPACT_ATOMS: atom_id res chain seq x y z
N MET A 1 3.27 -12.40 -24.94
CA MET A 1 3.49 -11.50 -23.79
C MET A 1 2.77 -10.20 -24.05
N SER A 2 2.07 -9.61 -23.08
CA SER A 2 1.45 -8.29 -23.24
C SER A 2 2.55 -7.24 -23.39
N SER A 3 2.87 -6.86 -24.63
CA SER A 3 4.08 -6.11 -24.98
C SER A 3 3.99 -4.60 -24.74
N ASN A 4 2.93 -4.11 -24.08
CA ASN A 4 2.74 -2.68 -23.82
C ASN A 4 2.01 -2.42 -22.49
N LEU A 5 2.42 -3.10 -21.42
CA LEU A 5 1.96 -2.77 -20.07
C LEU A 5 2.54 -1.41 -19.67
N ARG A 6 1.68 -0.48 -19.27
CA ARG A 6 2.07 0.83 -18.75
C ARG A 6 1.44 1.05 -17.37
N VAL A 7 2.17 1.75 -16.52
CA VAL A 7 1.62 2.25 -15.26
C VAL A 7 0.63 3.38 -15.57
N ASP A 8 -0.49 3.38 -14.88
CA ASP A 8 -1.43 4.50 -14.82
C ASP A 8 -0.93 5.52 -13.79
N GLY A 9 -0.34 6.61 -14.29
CA GLY A 9 0.25 7.68 -13.47
C GLY A 9 -0.78 8.40 -12.59
N PRO A 10 -1.90 8.88 -13.13
CA PRO A 10 -2.98 9.47 -12.34
C PRO A 10 -3.48 8.55 -11.21
N ARG A 11 -3.66 7.26 -11.49
CA ARG A 11 -4.07 6.29 -10.46
C ARG A 11 -3.00 6.11 -9.39
N LEU A 12 -1.73 6.06 -9.76
CA LEU A 12 -0.62 5.97 -8.80
C LEU A 12 -0.58 7.20 -7.89
N LEU A 13 -0.65 8.40 -8.48
CA LEU A 13 -0.62 9.65 -7.71
C LEU A 13 -1.81 9.75 -6.75
N SER A 14 -3.01 9.39 -7.20
CA SER A 14 -4.21 9.35 -6.34
C SER A 14 -4.02 8.44 -5.11
N ARG A 15 -3.45 7.24 -5.31
CA ARG A 15 -3.13 6.30 -4.22
C ARG A 15 -2.06 6.84 -3.26
N LEU A 16 -1.03 7.51 -3.78
CA LEU A 16 -0.02 8.16 -2.95
C LEU A 16 -0.64 9.26 -2.09
N MET A 17 -1.53 10.08 -2.66
CA MET A 17 -2.22 11.14 -1.93
C MET A 17 -3.17 10.57 -0.85
N ALA A 18 -3.89 9.49 -1.17
CA ALA A 18 -4.75 8.82 -0.19
C ALA A 18 -3.96 8.29 1.01
N LEU A 19 -2.82 7.64 0.78
CA LEU A 19 -1.95 7.16 1.86
C LEU A 19 -1.26 8.31 2.61
N ALA A 20 -0.90 9.40 1.92
CA ALA A 20 -0.28 10.57 2.53
C ALA A 20 -1.23 11.33 3.47
N ALA A 21 -2.54 11.28 3.23
CA ALA A 21 -3.54 11.85 4.12
C ALA A 21 -3.50 11.23 5.53
N ILE A 22 -3.05 9.97 5.65
CA ILE A 22 -2.93 9.27 6.92
C ILE A 22 -1.63 9.69 7.60
N GLY A 23 -1.72 10.55 8.61
CA GLY A 23 -0.56 11.15 9.27
C GLY A 23 -0.07 12.45 8.62
N ALA A 24 -0.91 13.09 7.79
CA ALA A 24 -0.63 14.41 7.26
C ALA A 24 -0.37 15.43 8.37
N THR A 25 0.63 16.30 8.20
CA THR A 25 0.94 17.38 9.14
C THR A 25 0.49 18.73 8.60
N PRO A 26 0.25 19.74 9.47
CA PRO A 26 -0.14 21.09 9.03
C PRO A 26 0.86 21.74 8.06
N GLU A 27 2.14 21.35 8.13
CA GLU A 27 3.21 21.87 7.28
C GLU A 27 3.26 21.20 5.89
N GLY A 28 2.32 20.30 5.60
CA GLY A 28 2.26 19.54 4.34
C GLY A 28 3.14 18.29 4.30
N GLY A 29 3.67 17.86 5.46
CA GLY A 29 4.44 16.63 5.60
C GLY A 29 3.58 15.42 5.95
N CYS A 30 4.25 14.30 6.24
CA CYS A 30 3.63 13.08 6.76
C CYS A 30 4.42 12.60 7.98
N ARG A 31 3.79 12.61 9.16
CA ARG A 31 4.33 12.05 10.40
C ARG A 31 3.55 10.78 10.75
N ARG A 32 4.09 9.66 10.29
CA ARG A 32 3.57 8.32 10.56
C ARG A 32 4.71 7.48 11.14
N LEU A 33 4.91 7.61 12.45
CA LEU A 33 5.98 6.93 13.17
C LEU A 33 5.67 5.43 13.24
N ALA A 34 6.68 4.58 13.09
CA ALA A 34 6.49 3.13 13.14
C ALA A 34 5.76 2.73 14.43
N LEU A 35 4.74 1.87 14.28
CA LEU A 35 3.88 1.35 15.36
C LEU A 35 2.96 2.40 16.03
N SER A 36 2.82 3.59 15.47
CA SER A 36 1.78 4.54 15.90
C SER A 36 0.39 4.16 15.38
N ASP A 37 -0.64 4.81 15.90
CA ASP A 37 -2.01 4.62 15.40
C ASP A 37 -2.16 5.02 13.93
N GLU A 38 -1.45 6.04 13.48
CA GLU A 38 -1.41 6.44 12.07
C GLU A 38 -0.67 5.41 11.22
N ASP A 39 0.38 4.76 11.75
CA ASP A 39 1.08 3.68 11.04
C ASP A 39 0.17 2.46 10.89
N ARG A 40 -0.56 2.09 11.95
CA ARG A 40 -1.61 1.06 11.86
C ARG A 40 -2.63 1.41 10.79
N GLN A 41 -3.18 2.63 10.80
CA GLN A 41 -4.17 3.06 9.78
C GLN A 41 -3.60 3.00 8.36
N GLY A 42 -2.35 3.42 8.16
CA GLY A 42 -1.70 3.38 6.85
C GLY A 42 -1.48 1.96 6.35
N ARG A 43 -1.11 1.05 7.26
CA ARG A 43 -0.96 -0.38 7.00
C ARG A 43 -2.29 -1.04 6.68
N ASP A 44 -3.34 -0.75 7.44
CA ASP A 44 -4.69 -1.28 7.21
C ASP A 44 -5.21 -0.83 5.83
N TRP A 45 -4.99 0.44 5.47
CA TRP A 45 -5.32 0.95 4.13
C TRP A 45 -4.56 0.20 3.03
N LEU A 46 -3.25 -0.03 3.21
CA LEU A 46 -2.44 -0.77 2.24
C LEU A 46 -2.92 -2.21 2.07
N VAL A 47 -3.24 -2.89 3.17
CA VAL A 47 -3.78 -4.26 3.17
C VAL A 47 -5.11 -4.31 2.43
N ALA A 48 -6.00 -3.33 2.67
CA ALA A 48 -7.27 -3.24 1.97
C ALA A 48 -7.10 -3.04 0.45
N GLU A 49 -6.19 -2.17 0.01
CA GLU A 49 -5.88 -1.98 -1.42
C GLU A 49 -5.31 -3.25 -2.06
N MET A 50 -4.42 -3.97 -1.37
CA MET A 50 -3.87 -5.24 -1.85
C MET A 50 -4.95 -6.32 -1.96
N ALA A 51 -5.81 -6.45 -0.96
CA ALA A 51 -6.91 -7.40 -0.96
C ALA A 51 -7.93 -7.11 -2.07
N ALA A 52 -8.25 -5.83 -2.30
CA ALA A 52 -9.14 -5.40 -3.38
C ALA A 52 -8.58 -5.72 -4.78
N LEU A 53 -7.26 -5.82 -4.93
CA LEU A 53 -6.59 -6.27 -6.15
C LEU A 53 -6.48 -7.81 -6.26
N GLY A 54 -6.97 -8.56 -5.27
CA GLY A 54 -6.91 -10.01 -5.23
C GLY A 54 -5.53 -10.58 -4.87
N LEU A 55 -4.67 -9.78 -4.24
CA LEU A 55 -3.37 -10.26 -3.74
C LEU A 55 -3.56 -11.06 -2.45
N GLU A 56 -2.77 -12.13 -2.27
CA GLU A 56 -2.64 -12.80 -0.96
C GLU A 56 -1.76 -11.92 -0.07
N VAL A 57 -2.30 -11.46 1.06
CA VAL A 57 -1.57 -10.62 2.01
C VAL A 57 -1.00 -11.49 3.14
N LYS A 58 0.30 -11.37 3.40
CA LYS A 58 0.97 -11.98 4.56
C LYS A 58 1.59 -10.91 5.44
N ILE A 59 1.48 -11.10 6.75
CA ILE A 59 2.13 -10.27 7.77
C ILE A 59 3.00 -11.19 8.62
N ASP A 60 4.29 -10.87 8.75
CA ASP A 60 5.21 -11.67 9.56
C ASP A 60 5.21 -11.27 11.04
N ALA A 61 6.03 -11.95 11.85
CA ALA A 61 6.07 -11.75 13.30
C ALA A 61 6.56 -10.36 13.73
N ILE A 62 7.22 -9.59 12.86
CA ILE A 62 7.70 -8.24 13.15
C ILE A 62 6.91 -7.15 12.40
N GLY A 63 5.83 -7.54 11.72
CA GLY A 63 4.89 -6.63 11.08
C GLY A 63 5.26 -6.22 9.66
N ASN A 64 6.17 -6.93 8.96
CA ASN A 64 6.35 -6.69 7.53
C ASN A 64 5.12 -7.17 6.76
N ILE A 65 4.67 -6.41 5.76
CA ILE A 65 3.49 -6.72 4.95
C ILE A 65 3.95 -7.07 3.54
N VAL A 66 3.51 -8.24 3.04
CA VAL A 66 3.81 -8.72 1.69
C VAL A 66 2.51 -9.00 0.95
N GLY A 67 2.31 -8.32 -0.19
CA GLY A 67 1.24 -8.62 -1.14
C GLY A 67 1.74 -9.54 -2.25
N ILE A 68 1.14 -10.73 -2.36
CA ILE A 68 1.60 -11.80 -3.25
C ILE A 68 0.66 -11.92 -4.43
N LEU A 69 1.19 -11.69 -5.63
CA LEU A 69 0.56 -12.08 -6.89
C LEU A 69 1.10 -13.46 -7.29
N LYS A 70 0.25 -14.49 -7.29
CA LYS A 70 0.65 -15.85 -7.65
C LYS A 70 1.16 -15.90 -9.09
N GLY A 71 2.31 -16.55 -9.28
CA GLY A 71 2.78 -16.95 -10.60
C GLY A 71 1.85 -18.00 -11.23
N ARG A 72 2.04 -18.26 -12.52
CA ARG A 72 1.26 -19.27 -13.25
C ARG A 72 1.81 -20.69 -13.09
N GLU A 73 3.06 -20.79 -12.66
CA GLU A 73 3.78 -22.05 -12.42
C GLU A 73 4.26 -22.07 -10.96
N PRO A 74 4.23 -23.24 -10.30
CA PRO A 74 4.56 -23.39 -8.89
C PRO A 74 6.06 -23.25 -8.59
#